data_AF-I4WSE8-F1
#
_entry.id   AF-I4WSE8-F1
#
_cell.length_a   1.000
_cell.length_b   1.000
_cell.length_c   1.000
_cell.angle_alpha   90.00
_cell.angle_beta   90.00
_cell.angle_gamma   90.00
#
_symmetry.space_group_name_H-M   'P 1'
#
loop_
_entity.id
_entity.type
_entity.pdbx_description
1 polymer ?
#
loop_
_entity_poly.entity_id
_entity_poly.type
_entity_poly.pdbx_seq_one_letter_code
_entity_poly.pdbx_strand_id
1 'polypeptide(L)'
;RLARVLGVAVPDAEVARIFTALGMQVTTTAEGWQVVAPSSRFDIVREEDLIEEVARIFGYDNIPTATPAGALTLAVEPEARIGELALREQLAARGYYEAVNLSFVPAELLARWGFDDGLVALANPLSADLAVMRPALLPGLVESLRHNRARQQERVRLFEVARVFAAGDPPLETPSLAIVAS
;
A
#
# COMPACT_ATOMS: atom_id res chain seq x y z
N ARG A 1 -4.12 -1.22 -31.83
CA ARG A 1 -3.70 -1.26 -30.40
C ARG A 1 -4.67 -0.50 -29.51
N LEU A 2 -5.07 0.72 -29.88
CA LEU A 2 -6.12 1.54 -29.26
C LEU A 2 -7.33 0.75 -28.74
N ALA A 3 -8.08 0.07 -29.63
CA ALA A 3 -9.28 -0.68 -29.25
C ALA A 3 -9.04 -1.81 -28.24
N ARG A 4 -7.85 -2.43 -28.27
CA ARG A 4 -7.47 -3.47 -27.30
C ARG A 4 -7.23 -2.89 -25.92
N VAL A 5 -6.64 -1.70 -25.84
CA VAL A 5 -6.33 -1.03 -24.57
C VAL A 5 -7.59 -0.39 -23.98
N LEU A 6 -8.39 0.29 -24.80
CA LEU A 6 -9.65 0.90 -24.36
C LEU A 6 -10.75 -0.13 -24.12
N GLY A 7 -10.70 -1.30 -24.74
CA GLY A 7 -11.80 -2.28 -24.69
C GLY A 7 -13.02 -1.87 -25.52
N VAL A 8 -12.93 -0.80 -26.31
CA VAL A 8 -13.95 -0.33 -27.24
C VAL A 8 -13.32 0.20 -28.52
N ALA A 9 -13.98 -0.02 -29.65
CA ALA A 9 -13.58 0.54 -30.93
C ALA A 9 -14.11 1.99 -31.05
N VAL A 10 -13.21 2.96 -31.10
CA VAL A 10 -13.52 4.36 -31.41
C VAL A 10 -13.37 4.55 -32.93
N PRO A 11 -14.36 5.14 -33.65
CA PRO A 11 -14.27 5.32 -35.09
C PRO A 11 -13.05 6.14 -35.51
N ASP A 12 -12.40 5.76 -36.62
CA ASP A 12 -11.17 6.38 -37.09
C ASP A 12 -11.28 7.90 -37.31
N ALA A 13 -12.42 8.34 -37.85
CA ALA A 13 -12.71 9.76 -38.05
C ALA A 13 -12.81 10.53 -36.73
N GLU A 14 -13.32 9.87 -35.67
CA GLU A 14 -13.43 10.45 -34.34
C GLU A 14 -12.05 10.56 -33.68
N VAL A 15 -11.21 9.53 -33.82
CA VAL A 15 -9.83 9.56 -33.33
C VAL A 15 -9.04 10.71 -33.98
N ALA A 16 -9.10 10.84 -35.30
CA ALA A 16 -8.43 11.92 -36.03
C ALA A 16 -8.95 13.32 -35.62
N ARG A 17 -10.28 13.44 -35.41
CA ARG A 17 -10.93 14.66 -34.91
C ARG A 17 -10.41 15.04 -33.52
N ILE A 18 -10.30 14.07 -32.62
CA ILE A 18 -9.79 14.27 -31.26
C ILE A 18 -8.35 14.80 -31.28
N PHE A 19 -7.43 14.12 -31.97
CA PHE A 19 -6.04 14.55 -32.02
C PHE A 19 -5.87 15.93 -32.65
N THR A 20 -6.63 16.22 -33.71
CA THR A 20 -6.61 17.54 -34.36
C THR A 20 -7.16 18.64 -33.44
N ALA A 21 -8.25 18.36 -32.71
CA ALA A 21 -8.82 19.29 -31.73
C ALA A 21 -7.86 19.58 -30.56
N LEU A 22 -6.97 18.64 -30.24
CA LEU A 22 -5.91 18.80 -29.24
C LEU A 22 -4.66 19.51 -29.78
N GLY A 23 -4.70 19.99 -31.03
CA GLY A 23 -3.60 20.73 -31.66
C GLY A 23 -2.44 19.85 -32.11
N MET A 24 -2.65 18.54 -32.27
CA MET A 24 -1.64 17.61 -32.78
C MET A 24 -1.68 17.57 -34.31
N GLN A 25 -0.54 17.34 -34.95
CA GLN A 25 -0.47 17.07 -36.38
C GLN A 25 -0.70 15.58 -36.61
N VAL A 26 -1.67 15.22 -37.44
CA VAL A 26 -2.09 13.83 -37.66
C VAL A 26 -1.94 13.47 -39.13
N THR A 27 -1.19 12.41 -39.39
CA THR A 27 -1.07 11.80 -40.73
C THR A 27 -1.62 10.38 -40.67
N THR A 28 -2.69 10.10 -41.42
CA THR A 28 -3.23 8.74 -41.56
C THR A 28 -2.27 7.88 -42.37
N THR A 29 -1.99 6.68 -41.89
CA THR A 29 -1.16 5.67 -42.56
C THR A 29 -1.98 4.40 -42.81
N ALA A 30 -1.42 3.44 -43.54
CA ALA A 30 -2.08 2.14 -43.76
C ALA A 30 -2.28 1.33 -42.47
N GLU A 31 -1.50 1.63 -41.42
CA GLU A 31 -1.49 0.90 -40.14
C GLU A 31 -2.14 1.69 -38.99
N GLY A 32 -2.57 2.94 -39.21
CA GLY A 32 -3.19 3.80 -38.18
C GLY A 32 -2.88 5.28 -38.39
N TRP A 33 -2.29 5.92 -37.37
CA TRP A 33 -1.96 7.35 -37.39
C TRP A 33 -0.54 7.59 -36.93
N GLN A 34 0.15 8.50 -37.62
CA GLN A 34 1.34 9.15 -37.11
C GLN A 34 0.93 10.51 -36.54
N VAL A 35 1.20 10.72 -35.25
CA VAL A 35 0.78 11.91 -34.53
C VAL A 35 2.01 12.64 -33.99
N VAL A 36 2.09 13.95 -34.24
CA VAL A 36 3.10 14.84 -33.67
C VAL A 36 2.42 15.78 -32.70
N ALA A 37 2.76 15.65 -31.41
CA ALA A 37 2.26 16.52 -30.37
C ALA A 37 2.77 17.96 -30.53
N PRO A 38 1.99 18.99 -30.12
CA PRO A 38 2.47 20.35 -30.09
C PRO A 38 3.59 20.51 -29.05
N SER A 39 4.51 21.45 -29.28
CA SER A 39 5.70 21.65 -28.43
C SER A 39 5.40 21.99 -26.97
N SER A 40 4.18 22.42 -26.64
CA SER A 40 3.73 22.70 -25.29
C SER A 40 3.34 21.45 -24.48
N ARG A 41 3.18 20.30 -25.12
CA ARG A 41 2.76 19.03 -24.49
C ARG A 41 3.96 18.12 -24.25
N PHE A 42 4.63 18.30 -23.12
CA PHE A 42 5.81 17.50 -22.72
C PHE A 42 5.45 16.11 -22.16
N ASP A 43 4.17 15.89 -21.90
CA ASP A 43 3.59 14.67 -21.39
C ASP A 43 3.28 13.62 -22.47
N ILE A 44 3.30 14.00 -23.76
CA ILE A 44 3.03 13.10 -24.88
C ILE A 44 4.35 12.63 -25.50
N VAL A 45 4.80 11.44 -25.12
CA VAL A 45 6.09 10.87 -25.57
C VAL A 45 5.91 9.44 -26.12
N ARG A 46 4.86 8.75 -25.72
CA ARG A 46 4.58 7.35 -26.07
C ARG A 46 3.19 7.19 -26.67
N GLU A 47 2.95 6.01 -27.25
CA GLU A 47 1.64 5.66 -27.81
C GLU A 47 0.55 5.62 -26.73
N GLU A 48 0.88 5.20 -25.51
CA GLU A 48 -0.07 5.14 -24.39
C GLU A 48 -0.66 6.52 -24.04
N ASP A 49 0.15 7.58 -24.16
CA ASP A 49 -0.28 8.95 -23.89
C ASP A 49 -1.33 9.40 -24.93
N LEU A 50 -1.17 8.99 -26.19
CA LEU A 50 -2.17 9.22 -27.24
C LEU A 50 -3.46 8.43 -27.00
N ILE A 51 -3.36 7.19 -26.50
CA ILE A 51 -4.52 6.37 -26.15
C ILE A 51 -5.30 7.01 -24.99
N GLU A 52 -4.59 7.56 -23.99
CA GLU A 52 -5.20 8.29 -22.87
C GLU A 52 -5.92 9.55 -23.34
N GLU A 53 -5.33 10.32 -24.26
CA GLU A 53 -5.99 11.50 -24.83
C GLU A 53 -7.27 11.15 -25.62
N VAL A 54 -7.26 10.03 -26.36
CA VAL A 54 -8.47 9.50 -27.00
C VAL A 54 -9.51 9.12 -25.95
N ALA A 55 -9.12 8.37 -24.90
CA ALA A 55 -10.03 7.98 -23.82
C ALA A 55 -10.67 9.20 -23.14
N ARG A 56 -9.85 10.22 -22.84
CA ARG A 56 -10.24 11.44 -22.12
C ARG A 56 -11.25 12.27 -22.89
N ILE A 57 -11.06 12.44 -24.20
CA ILE A 57 -11.98 13.22 -25.04
C ILE A 57 -13.18 12.39 -25.50
N PHE A 58 -13.00 11.09 -25.78
CA PHE A 58 -14.11 10.17 -26.04
C PHE A 58 -15.05 10.06 -24.84
N GLY A 59 -14.52 10.24 -23.63
CA GLY A 59 -15.25 10.18 -22.37
C GLY A 59 -15.14 8.79 -21.74
N TYR A 60 -14.65 8.74 -20.51
CA TYR A 60 -14.44 7.48 -19.79
C TYR A 60 -15.75 6.72 -19.57
N ASP A 61 -16.88 7.42 -19.41
CA ASP A 61 -18.21 6.81 -19.24
C ASP A 61 -18.69 6.07 -20.50
N ASN A 62 -18.14 6.39 -21.67
CA ASN A 62 -18.45 5.71 -22.93
C ASN A 62 -17.63 4.41 -23.11
N ILE A 63 -16.66 4.16 -22.22
CA ILE A 63 -15.85 2.94 -22.23
C ILE A 63 -16.58 1.87 -21.41
N PRO A 64 -16.98 0.75 -22.01
CA PRO A 64 -17.74 -0.28 -21.31
C PRO A 64 -16.90 -0.93 -20.21
N THR A 65 -17.51 -1.14 -19.04
CA THR A 65 -16.90 -1.92 -17.97
C THR A 65 -16.86 -3.40 -18.37
N ALA A 66 -15.66 -4.01 -18.32
CA ALA A 66 -15.48 -5.43 -18.54
C ALA A 66 -14.84 -6.08 -17.31
N THR A 67 -15.26 -7.30 -16.97
CA THR A 67 -14.61 -8.08 -15.92
C THR A 67 -13.31 -8.67 -16.48
N PRO A 68 -12.17 -8.55 -15.80
CA PRO A 68 -10.92 -9.20 -16.22
C PRO A 68 -11.14 -10.71 -16.37
N ALA A 69 -10.78 -11.26 -17.52
CA ALA A 69 -10.81 -12.69 -17.77
C ALA A 69 -9.42 -13.31 -17.53
N GLY A 70 -9.38 -14.50 -16.93
CA GLY A 70 -8.14 -15.22 -16.67
C GLY A 70 -8.41 -16.62 -16.11
N ALA A 71 -7.43 -17.50 -16.21
CA ALA A 71 -7.51 -18.81 -15.58
C ALA A 71 -7.23 -18.68 -14.08
N LEU A 72 -8.13 -19.20 -13.25
CA LEU A 72 -7.88 -19.34 -11.81
C LEU A 72 -7.15 -20.66 -11.57
N THR A 73 -5.93 -20.56 -11.06
CA THR A 73 -5.20 -21.72 -10.55
C THR A 73 -5.40 -21.77 -9.05
N LEU A 74 -5.93 -22.88 -8.54
CA LEU A 74 -6.04 -23.11 -7.10
C LEU A 74 -4.65 -23.40 -6.54
N ALA A 75 -4.18 -22.57 -5.63
CA ALA A 75 -3.03 -22.88 -4.80
C ALA A 75 -3.50 -23.64 -3.56
N VAL A 76 -2.86 -24.78 -3.27
CA VAL A 76 -3.11 -25.53 -2.03
C VAL A 76 -2.20 -24.97 -0.95
N GLU A 77 -2.80 -24.36 0.07
CA GLU A 77 -2.07 -23.96 1.27
C GLU A 77 -1.86 -25.17 2.19
N PRO A 78 -0.69 -25.31 2.83
CA PRO A 78 -0.45 -26.41 3.77
C PRO A 78 -1.44 -26.38 4.95
N GLU A 79 -2.12 -27.49 5.25
CA GLU A 79 -3.11 -27.59 6.33
C GLU A 79 -2.54 -27.23 7.71
N ALA A 80 -1.25 -27.49 7.93
CA ALA A 80 -0.57 -27.17 9.18
C ALA A 80 -0.29 -25.67 9.37
N ARG A 81 -0.53 -24.83 8.35
CA ARG A 81 -0.28 -23.39 8.43
C ARG A 81 -1.41 -22.70 9.18
N ILE A 82 -1.10 -22.19 10.36
CA ILE A 82 -2.03 -21.33 11.10
C ILE A 82 -1.97 -19.92 10.49
N GLY A 83 -3.08 -19.47 9.92
CA GLY A 83 -3.21 -18.12 9.41
C GLY A 83 -3.24 -17.08 10.52
N GLU A 84 -2.79 -15.87 10.21
CA GLU A 84 -2.77 -14.73 11.13
C GLU A 84 -4.19 -14.38 11.65
N LEU A 85 -5.22 -14.52 10.80
CA LEU A 85 -6.61 -14.34 11.19
C LEU A 85 -7.05 -15.35 12.27
N ALA A 86 -6.75 -16.64 12.06
CA ALA A 86 -7.08 -17.68 13.02
C ALA A 86 -6.39 -17.43 14.37
N LEU A 87 -5.13 -16.97 14.36
CA LEU A 87 -4.41 -16.56 15.56
C LEU A 87 -5.14 -15.41 16.31
N ARG A 88 -5.55 -14.36 15.59
CA ARG A 88 -6.32 -13.23 16.17
C ARG A 88 -7.63 -13.69 16.78
N GLU A 89 -8.39 -14.51 16.06
CA GLU A 89 -9.67 -15.06 16.53
C GLU A 89 -9.49 -15.88 17.81
N GLN A 90 -8.43 -16.68 17.91
CA GLN A 90 -8.13 -17.48 19.09
C GLN A 90 -7.78 -16.63 20.32
N LEU A 91 -7.12 -15.47 20.13
CA LEU A 91 -6.83 -14.52 21.21
C LEU A 91 -8.07 -13.74 21.63
N ALA A 92 -8.88 -13.30 20.67
CA ALA A 92 -10.15 -12.65 20.92
C ALA A 92 -11.12 -13.57 21.70
N ALA A 93 -11.24 -14.84 21.29
CA ALA A 93 -12.04 -15.85 21.99
C ALA A 93 -11.55 -16.11 23.43
N ARG A 94 -10.26 -15.85 23.70
CA ARG A 94 -9.66 -15.92 25.04
C ARG A 94 -9.83 -14.63 25.86
N GLY A 95 -10.53 -13.63 25.33
CA GLY A 95 -10.82 -12.36 26.00
C GLY A 95 -9.63 -11.39 26.04
N TYR A 96 -8.81 -11.40 24.99
CA TYR A 96 -7.83 -10.34 24.72
C TYR A 96 -8.37 -9.36 23.67
N TYR A 97 -7.95 -8.11 23.75
CA TYR A 97 -8.24 -7.07 22.77
C TYR A 97 -6.99 -6.80 21.92
N GLU A 98 -7.18 -6.62 20.62
CA GLU A 98 -6.07 -6.24 19.73
C GLU A 98 -5.73 -4.77 19.93
N ALA A 99 -4.45 -4.47 20.10
CA ALA A 99 -3.91 -3.12 20.13
C ALA A 99 -3.06 -2.89 18.88
N VAL A 100 -3.17 -1.70 18.30
CA VAL A 100 -2.36 -1.27 17.16
C VAL A 100 -1.54 -0.07 17.60
N ASN A 101 -0.25 -0.28 17.83
CA ASN A 101 0.67 0.78 18.23
C ASN A 101 1.45 1.31 17.02
N LEU A 102 2.00 2.53 17.13
CA LEU A 102 2.91 3.06 16.12
C LEU A 102 4.18 2.18 16.03
N SER A 103 4.71 2.05 14.82
CA SER A 103 5.98 1.35 14.57
C SER A 103 7.20 2.18 15.00
N PHE A 104 7.03 3.49 15.13
CA PHE A 104 8.07 4.42 15.58
C PHE A 104 7.83 4.77 17.05
N VAL A 105 8.89 4.76 17.84
CA VAL A 105 8.84 4.98 19.27
C VAL A 105 9.98 5.89 19.71
N PRO A 106 9.89 6.50 20.91
CA PRO A 106 10.97 7.30 21.46
C PRO A 106 12.19 6.43 21.76
N ALA A 107 13.40 6.90 21.45
CA ALA A 107 14.64 6.20 21.80
C ALA A 107 14.77 5.95 23.31
N GLU A 108 14.30 6.89 24.13
CA GLU A 108 14.30 6.78 25.59
C GLU A 108 13.41 5.64 26.11
N LEU A 109 12.29 5.35 25.43
CA LEU A 109 11.46 4.20 25.76
C LEU A 109 12.26 2.91 25.54
N LEU A 110 12.97 2.80 24.41
CA LEU A 110 13.77 1.63 24.08
C LEU A 110 14.94 1.42 25.04
N ALA A 111 15.62 2.50 25.45
CA ALA A 111 16.69 2.46 26.44
C ALA A 111 16.21 1.90 27.79
N ARG A 112 14.99 2.26 28.25
CA ARG A 112 14.39 1.70 29.48
C ARG A 112 14.13 0.19 29.41
N TRP A 113 13.99 -0.34 28.19
CA TRP A 113 13.83 -1.77 27.91
C TRP A 113 15.16 -2.49 27.65
N GLY A 114 16.28 -1.78 27.75
CA GLY A 114 17.61 -2.34 27.53
C GLY A 114 17.96 -2.56 26.06
N PHE A 115 17.27 -1.89 25.12
CA PHE A 115 17.70 -1.86 23.72
C PHE A 115 18.72 -0.75 23.53
N ASP A 116 19.97 -1.12 23.29
CA ASP A 116 21.12 -0.22 23.15
C ASP A 116 21.82 -0.35 21.78
N ASP A 117 21.61 -1.44 21.05
CA ASP A 117 22.15 -1.68 19.72
C ASP A 117 21.08 -2.17 18.71
N GLY A 118 21.49 -2.35 17.45
CA GLY A 118 20.64 -2.95 16.41
C GLY A 118 19.37 -2.17 16.04
N LEU A 119 19.27 -0.91 16.49
CA LEU A 119 18.11 -0.04 16.25
C LEU A 119 18.13 0.61 14.87
N VAL A 120 16.94 0.83 14.30
CA VAL A 120 16.77 1.50 13.02
C VAL A 120 16.20 2.90 13.27
N ALA A 121 17.04 3.93 13.21
CA ALA A 121 16.62 5.32 13.37
C ALA A 121 16.06 5.89 12.06
N LEU A 122 15.03 6.73 12.16
CA LEU A 122 14.53 7.49 11.01
C LEU A 122 15.47 8.64 10.66
N ALA A 123 15.74 8.83 9.37
CA ALA A 123 16.56 9.93 8.89
C ALA A 123 15.88 11.31 9.04
N ASN A 124 14.55 11.36 8.94
CA ASN A 124 13.77 12.59 9.07
C ASN A 124 12.50 12.36 9.91
N PRO A 125 12.63 12.25 11.25
CA PRO A 125 11.51 11.98 12.12
C PRO A 125 10.61 13.21 12.28
N LEU A 126 9.29 12.98 12.35
CA LEU A 126 8.31 14.05 12.60
C LEU A 126 8.48 14.69 14.00
N SER A 127 8.98 13.92 14.97
CA SER A 127 9.31 14.37 16.32
C SER A 127 10.27 13.39 17.00
N ALA A 128 10.90 13.80 18.11
CA ALA A 128 11.74 12.91 18.92
C ALA A 128 10.99 11.68 19.48
N ASP A 129 9.67 11.82 19.70
CA ASP A 129 8.81 10.74 20.18
C ASP A 129 8.56 9.65 19.12
N LEU A 130 8.92 9.91 17.85
CA LEU A 130 8.73 9.03 16.70
C LEU A 130 10.04 8.83 15.94
N ALA A 131 11.16 8.68 16.66
CA ALA A 131 12.51 8.72 16.07
C ALA A 131 13.07 7.36 15.65
N VAL A 132 12.63 6.25 16.26
CA VAL A 132 13.27 4.93 16.09
C VAL A 132 12.23 3.85 15.81
N MET A 133 12.50 2.95 14.86
CA MET A 133 11.67 1.77 14.63
C MET A 133 11.71 0.84 15.84
N ARG A 134 10.54 0.31 16.23
CA ARG A 134 10.45 -0.62 17.37
C ARG A 134 11.16 -1.96 17.08
N PRO A 135 12.11 -2.39 17.93
CA PRO A 135 12.73 -3.71 17.84
C PRO A 135 11.88 -4.81 18.48
N ALA A 136 10.87 -4.45 19.28
CA ALA A 136 9.93 -5.36 19.93
C ALA A 136 8.55 -4.70 20.08
N LEU A 137 7.50 -5.52 20.20
CA LEU A 137 6.12 -5.04 20.40
C LEU A 137 5.79 -4.74 21.87
N LEU A 138 6.47 -5.40 22.81
CA LEU A 138 6.20 -5.26 24.25
C LEU A 138 6.33 -3.83 24.79
N PRO A 139 7.34 -3.00 24.40
CA PRO A 139 7.42 -1.62 24.86
C PRO A 139 6.15 -0.80 24.58
N GLY A 140 5.63 -0.89 23.35
CA GLY A 140 4.40 -0.21 22.96
C GLY A 140 3.16 -0.77 23.67
N LEU A 141 3.04 -2.10 23.75
CA LEU A 141 1.94 -2.76 24.45
C LEU A 141 1.89 -2.41 25.95
N VAL A 142 3.03 -2.31 26.62
CA VAL A 142 3.09 -1.93 28.04
C VAL A 142 2.73 -0.47 28.25
N GLU A 143 3.13 0.44 27.35
CA GLU A 143 2.66 1.83 27.39
C GLU A 143 1.14 1.91 27.19
N SER A 144 0.57 1.10 26.29
CA SER A 144 -0.88 0.97 26.11
C SER A 144 -1.59 0.38 27.34
N LEU A 145 -0.99 -0.61 28.01
CA LEU A 145 -1.50 -1.11 29.29
C LEU A 145 -1.47 -0.03 30.37
N ARG A 146 -0.35 0.69 30.51
CA ARG A 146 -0.16 1.80 31.46
C ARG A 146 -1.19 2.89 31.21
N HIS A 147 -1.43 3.25 29.96
CA HIS A 147 -2.43 4.23 29.55
C HIS A 147 -3.85 3.87 30.02
N ASN A 148 -4.23 2.59 29.89
CA ASN A 148 -5.53 2.08 30.33
C ASN A 148 -5.63 2.02 31.86
N ARG A 149 -4.58 1.56 32.55
CA ARG A 149 -4.52 1.54 34.02
C ARG A 149 -4.65 2.95 34.60
N ALA A 150 -4.01 3.95 33.99
CA ALA A 150 -4.16 5.36 34.37
C ALA A 150 -5.60 5.89 34.17
N ARG A 151 -6.45 5.18 33.45
CA ARG A 151 -7.88 5.45 33.22
C ARG A 151 -8.79 4.46 33.95
N GLN A 152 -8.32 3.94 35.08
CA GLN A 152 -9.09 3.12 36.02
C GLN A 152 -9.60 1.80 35.41
N GLN A 153 -8.96 1.30 34.35
CA GLN A 153 -9.25 -0.02 33.83
C GLN A 153 -8.52 -1.08 34.67
N GLU A 154 -9.26 -1.82 35.48
CA GLU A 154 -8.69 -2.80 36.42
C GLU A 154 -8.22 -4.10 35.77
N ARG A 155 -8.78 -4.47 34.61
CA ARG A 155 -8.42 -5.68 33.89
C ARG A 155 -8.11 -5.33 32.45
N VAL A 156 -6.84 -5.45 32.08
CA VAL A 156 -6.36 -5.05 30.74
C VAL A 156 -5.62 -6.24 30.15
N ARG A 157 -6.12 -6.72 29.01
CA ARG A 157 -5.58 -7.88 28.28
C ARG A 157 -5.45 -7.50 26.82
N LEU A 158 -4.24 -7.18 26.40
CA LEU A 158 -3.94 -6.69 25.05
C LEU A 158 -3.04 -7.67 24.32
N PHE A 159 -3.18 -7.74 23.01
CA PHE A 159 -2.21 -8.37 22.13
C PHE A 159 -1.96 -7.50 20.90
N GLU A 160 -0.81 -7.65 20.25
CA GLU A 160 -0.49 -6.99 18.99
C GLU A 160 0.18 -8.02 18.07
N VAL A 161 -0.27 -8.07 16.82
CA VAL A 161 0.38 -8.83 15.75
C VAL A 161 0.87 -7.82 14.72
N ALA A 162 2.19 -7.65 14.64
CA ALA A 162 2.80 -6.68 13.75
C ALA A 162 4.30 -6.96 13.53
N ARG A 163 4.92 -6.17 12.66
CA ARG A 163 6.36 -6.27 12.39
C ARG A 163 7.19 -5.54 13.44
N VAL A 164 8.37 -6.10 13.70
CA VAL A 164 9.48 -5.48 14.43
C VAL A 164 10.69 -5.35 13.51
N PHE A 165 11.59 -4.44 13.86
CA PHE A 165 12.66 -3.99 12.98
C PHE A 165 14.02 -4.11 13.66
N ALA A 166 14.99 -4.67 12.95
CA ALA A 166 16.38 -4.73 13.37
C ALA A 166 17.29 -4.16 12.27
N ALA A 167 18.47 -3.68 12.66
CA ALA A 167 19.45 -3.14 11.75
C ALA A 167 19.85 -4.15 10.65
N GLY A 168 19.94 -3.66 9.42
CA GLY A 168 20.27 -4.39 8.20
C GLY A 168 20.28 -3.43 7.01
N ASP A 169 20.80 -3.88 5.86
CA ASP A 169 20.72 -3.13 4.59
C ASP A 169 20.08 -4.00 3.50
N PRO A 170 18.75 -3.90 3.26
CA PRO A 170 17.77 -3.07 3.97
C PRO A 170 17.48 -3.59 5.40
N PRO A 171 16.79 -2.79 6.26
CA PRO A 171 16.39 -3.22 7.60
C PRO A 171 15.67 -4.58 7.61
N LEU A 172 15.95 -5.38 8.63
CA LEU A 172 15.34 -6.70 8.81
C LEU A 172 13.96 -6.54 9.44
N GLU A 173 12.94 -7.05 8.75
CA GLU A 173 11.54 -7.02 9.20
C GLU A 173 11.05 -8.41 9.60
N THR A 174 10.62 -8.56 10.85
CA THR A 174 10.14 -9.85 11.37
C THR A 174 8.70 -9.75 11.87
N PRO A 175 7.75 -10.55 11.32
CA PRO A 175 6.42 -10.67 11.89
C PRO A 175 6.50 -11.19 13.33
N SER A 176 5.81 -10.52 14.25
CA SER A 176 5.86 -10.82 15.67
C SER A 176 4.46 -10.77 16.28
N LEU A 177 4.28 -11.53 17.36
CA LEU A 177 3.12 -11.46 18.25
C LEU A 177 3.63 -11.15 19.65
N ALA A 178 2.98 -10.21 20.32
CA ALA A 178 3.18 -10.00 21.76
C ALA A 178 1.84 -9.85 22.47
N ILE A 179 1.84 -10.20 23.75
CA ILE A 179 0.66 -10.24 24.60
C ILE A 179 1.02 -9.66 25.95
N VAL A 180 0.12 -8.87 26.54
CA VAL A 180 0.22 -8.39 27.92
C VAL A 180 -1.13 -8.56 28.63
N ALA A 181 -1.08 -8.92 29.90
CA ALA A 181 -2.27 -9.06 30.74
C ALA A 181 -1.98 -8.54 32.16
N SER A 182 -3.00 -7.97 32.80
CA SER A 182 -2.98 -7.53 34.19
C SER A 182 -4.34 -7.73 34.85
#